data_AF-A0A6L8SXW0-F1
#
_entry.id   AF-A0A6L8SXW0-F1
#
_cell.length_a   1.000
_cell.length_b   1.000
_cell.length_c   1.000
_cell.angle_alpha   90.00
_cell.angle_beta   90.00
_cell.angle_gamma   90.00
#
_symmetry.space_group_name_H-M   'P 1'
#
loop_
_entity.id
_entity.type
_entity.pdbx_description
1 polymer ?
#
loop_
_entity_poly.entity_id
_entity_poly.type
_entity_poly.pdbx_seq_one_letter_code
_entity_poly.pdbx_strand_id
1 'polypeptide(L)' 'MDERINEILRLIDIQLATVPDNPIEESYKARMLANYVQALNGLLTAQKSYKEETNE' A
#
# COMPACT_ATOMS: atom_id res chain seq x y z
N MET A 1 0.92 12.69 -5.84
CA MET A 1 1.52 11.38 -5.49
C MET A 1 1.43 11.13 -4.00
N ASP A 2 1.76 12.12 -3.16
CA ASP A 2 1.76 11.97 -1.70
C ASP A 2 0.38 11.62 -1.11
N GLU A 3 -0.71 12.25 -1.59
CA GLU A 3 -2.08 11.89 -1.14
C GLU A 3 -2.41 10.41 -1.39
N ARG A 4 -2.00 9.88 -2.55
CA ARG A 4 -2.22 8.47 -2.90
C ARG A 4 -1.37 7.54 -2.04
N ILE A 5 -0.11 7.90 -1.78
CA ILE A 5 0.79 7.15 -0.89
C ILE A 5 0.21 7.10 0.52
N ASN A 6 -0.23 8.24 1.05
CA ASN A 6 -0.84 8.34 2.38
C ASN A 6 -2.13 7.53 2.48
N GLU A 7 -2.95 7.50 1.44
CA GLU A 7 -4.15 6.67 1.41
C GLU A 7 -3.82 5.18 1.44
N ILE A 8 -2.82 4.72 0.67
CA ILE A 8 -2.39 3.31 0.73
C ILE A 8 -1.84 2.95 2.11
N LEU A 9 -1.05 3.83 2.73
CA LEU A 9 -0.56 3.63 4.10
C LEU A 9 -1.72 3.49 5.10
N ARG A 10 -2.72 4.36 5.00
CA ARG A 10 -3.93 4.28 5.83
C ARG A 10 -4.68 2.96 5.63
N LEU A 11 -4.81 2.48 4.41
CA LEU A 11 -5.46 1.19 4.12
C LEU A 11 -4.68 0.01 4.70
N ILE A 12 -3.35 0.06 4.69
CA ILE A 12 -2.50 -0.93 5.37
C ILE A 12 -2.77 -0.90 6.87
N ASP A 13 -2.77 0.27 7.50
CA ASP A 13 -3.00 0.42 8.94
C ASP A 13 -4.37 -0.11 9.36
N ILE A 14 -5.42 0.24 8.62
CA ILE A 14 -6.78 -0.29 8.83
C ILE A 14 -6.74 -1.82 8.79
N GLN A 15 -6.08 -2.37 7.77
CA GLN A 15 -6.13 -3.81 7.55
C GLN A 15 -5.28 -4.59 8.56
N LEU A 16 -4.19 -4.00 9.06
CA LEU A 16 -3.42 -4.54 10.18
C LEU A 16 -4.22 -4.54 11.48
N ALA A 17 -5.01 -3.48 11.73
CA ALA A 17 -5.85 -3.36 12.92
C ALA A 17 -7.05 -4.32 12.94
N THR A 18 -7.53 -4.78 11.78
CA THR A 18 -8.60 -5.79 11.68
C THR A 18 -8.12 -7.14 12.23
N VAL A 19 -8.78 -7.69 13.24
CA VAL A 19 -8.54 -9.07 13.72
C VAL A 19 -9.49 -10.01 12.98
N PRO A 20 -9.00 -10.96 12.16
CA PRO A 20 -9.86 -11.90 11.47
C PRO A 20 -10.42 -12.95 12.43
N ASP A 21 -11.69 -13.33 12.25
CA ASP A 21 -12.38 -14.29 13.12
C ASP A 21 -12.24 -15.74 12.62
N ASN A 22 -11.76 -15.93 11.39
CA ASN A 22 -11.62 -17.24 10.77
C ASN A 22 -10.48 -17.30 9.74
N PRO A 23 -10.00 -18.51 9.37
CA PRO A 23 -8.89 -18.67 8.44
C PRO A 23 -9.15 -18.12 7.03
N ILE A 24 -10.42 -18.05 6.62
CA ILE A 24 -10.80 -17.51 5.31
C ILE A 24 -10.55 -16.00 5.29
N GLU A 25 -11.01 -15.28 6.32
CA GLU A 25 -10.76 -13.85 6.50
C GLU A 25 -9.27 -13.53 6.66
N GLU A 26 -8.51 -14.39 7.35
CA GLU A 26 -7.06 -14.24 7.46
C GLU A 26 -6.37 -14.30 6.08
N SER A 27 -6.78 -15.24 5.23
CA SER A 27 -6.29 -15.32 3.84
C SER A 27 -6.69 -14.10 3.00
N TYR A 28 -7.90 -13.57 3.18
CA TYR A 28 -8.31 -12.34 2.52
C TYR A 28 -7.48 -11.14 3.00
N LYS A 29 -7.29 -11.00 4.32
CA LYS A 29 -6.44 -9.96 4.92
C LYS A 29 -5.02 -10.01 4.37
N ALA A 30 -4.40 -11.18 4.32
CA ALA A 30 -3.06 -11.36 3.78
C ALA A 30 -2.95 -10.92 2.31
N ARG A 31 -3.92 -11.31 1.47
CA ARG A 31 -3.97 -10.89 0.06
C ARG A 31 -4.14 -9.38 -0.09
N MET A 32 -5.01 -8.77 0.71
CA MET A 32 -5.21 -7.32 0.68
C MET A 32 -3.94 -6.57 1.06
N LEU A 33 -3.26 -6.99 2.12
CA LEU A 33 -1.99 -6.40 2.54
C LEU A 33 -0.91 -6.52 1.45
N ALA A 34 -0.79 -7.69 0.80
CA ALA A 34 0.15 -7.87 -0.30
C ALA A 34 -0.13 -6.91 -1.48
N ASN A 35 -1.41 -6.75 -1.84
CA ASN A 35 -1.82 -5.84 -2.91
C ASN A 35 -1.51 -4.37 -2.56
N TYR A 36 -1.77 -3.94 -1.32
CA TYR A 36 -1.47 -2.58 -0.88
C TYR A 36 0.03 -2.29 -0.85
N VAL A 37 0.85 -3.24 -0.37
CA VAL A 37 2.31 -3.11 -0.40
C VAL A 37 2.84 -3.02 -1.83
N GLN A 38 2.29 -3.82 -2.76
CA GLN A 38 2.65 -3.73 -4.17
C GLN A 38 2.31 -2.36 -4.77
N ALA A 39 1.10 -1.85 -4.50
CA ALA A 39 0.68 -0.53 -4.96
C ALA A 39 1.57 0.59 -4.39
N LEU A 40 1.90 0.52 -3.09
CA LEU A 40 2.81 1.46 -2.42
C LEU A 40 4.17 1.50 -3.09
N ASN A 41 4.76 0.33 -3.35
CA ASN A 41 6.06 0.23 -4.02
C ASN A 41 6.03 0.84 -5.43
N GLY A 42 4.95 0.60 -6.19
CA GLY A 42 4.75 1.22 -7.49
C GLY A 42 4.67 2.75 -7.43
N LEU A 43 3.93 3.30 -6.46
CA LEU A 43 3.81 4.74 -6.24
C LEU A 43 5.14 5.38 -5.82
N LEU A 44 5.89 4.75 -4.91
CA LEU A 44 7.19 5.24 -4.46
C LEU A 44 8.22 5.23 -5.60
N THR A 45 8.20 4.17 -6.42
CA THR A 45 9.08 4.06 -7.59
C THR A 45 8.77 5.17 -8.60
N ALA A 46 7.50 5.35 -8.95
CA ALA A 46 7.09 6.41 -9.86
C ALA A 46 7.41 7.80 -9.29
N GLN A 47 7.18 8.04 -7.99
CA GLN A 47 7.53 9.32 -7.34
C GLN A 47 9.03 9.60 -7.42
N LYS A 48 9.88 8.58 -7.24
CA LYS A 48 11.33 8.72 -7.36
C LYS A 48 11.73 9.08 -8.80
N SER A 49 11.22 8.36 -9.80
CA SER A 49 11.48 8.66 -11.21
C SER A 49 11.05 10.07 -11.60
N TYR A 50 9.86 10.51 -11.18
CA TYR A 50 9.41 11.89 -11.41
C TYR A 50 10.37 12.92 -10.82
N LYS A 51 10.86 12.71 -9.59
CA LYS A 51 11.80 13.64 -8.94
C LYS A 51 13.17 13.68 -9.63
N GLU A 52 13.61 12.56 -10.21
CA GLU A 52 14.86 12.47 -10.96
C GLU A 52 14.73 13.19 -12.32
N GLU A 53 13.62 12.99 -13.06
CA GLU A 53 13.35 13.64 -14.34
C GLU A 53 13.12 15.16 -14.24
N THR A 54 12.64 15.66 -13.09
CA THR A 54 12.41 17.11 -12.90
C THR A 54 13.67 17.87 -12.47
N ASN A 55 14.74 17.15 -12.10
CA ASN A 55 16.01 17.72 -11.66
C ASN A 55 17.11 17.70 -12.75
N GLU A 56 16.76 17.30 -13.97
CA GLU A 56 17.56 17.49 -15.20
C GLU A 56 17.04 18.70 -16.00
#